data_AF-A0A934CRP0-F1
#
_entry.id   AF-A0A934CRP0-F1
#
_cell.length_a   1.000
_cell.length_b   1.000
_cell.length_c   1.000
_cell.angle_alpha   90.00
_cell.angle_beta   90.00
_cell.angle_gamma   90.00
#
_symmetry.space_group_name_H-M   'P 1'
#
loop_
_entity.id
_entity.type
_entity.pdbx_description
1 polymer ?
#
loop_
_entity_poly.entity_id
_entity_poly.type
_entity_poly.pdbx_seq_one_letter_code
_entity_poly.pdbx_strand_id
1 'polypeptide(L)'
;MQEQAIIETQLEFYRKGGAGCLFAAHAARDPSKYEWRLSVSNVDKVRIEELIQSAISLAGVSTQSIIFPSVMEQEDLKNLLLTLKETSSVSLEQEEEFEGAVCLGYRVNVGDLKSWMTGFGSFDFFPKTRQAVFAEIVFRTKPRPDYNWAMKETPPGIIHLADMDMKGMRENQFKALWYGSFDNTENILGHKPDLRSAAKTTFAVPLELWKG
;
A
#
# COMPACT_ATOMS: atom_id res chain seq x y z
N MET A 1 -14.64 10.61 14.12
CA MET A 1 -13.73 9.67 14.84
C MET A 1 -12.42 10.40 15.11
N GLN A 2 -11.81 10.27 16.29
CA GLN A 2 -10.49 10.88 16.53
C GLN A 2 -9.43 10.20 15.64
N GLU A 3 -8.46 10.94 15.10
CA GLU A 3 -7.44 10.42 14.16
C GLU A 3 -6.73 9.17 14.70
N GLN A 4 -6.41 9.16 16.00
CA GLN A 4 -5.77 8.01 16.64
C GLN A 4 -6.61 6.73 16.56
N ALA A 5 -7.93 6.84 16.67
CA ALA A 5 -8.82 5.68 16.58
C ALA A 5 -8.92 5.16 15.14
N ILE A 6 -8.82 6.03 14.14
CA ILE A 6 -8.75 5.65 12.71
C ILE A 6 -7.46 4.86 12.47
N ILE A 7 -6.33 5.41 12.91
CA ILE A 7 -5.01 4.78 12.78
C ILE A 7 -4.99 3.42 13.47
N GLU A 8 -5.49 3.32 14.70
CA GLU A 8 -5.50 2.08 15.45
C GLU A 8 -6.40 1.01 14.80
N THR A 9 -7.56 1.41 14.25
CA THR A 9 -8.43 0.51 13.49
C THR A 9 -7.72 -0.04 12.25
N GLN A 10 -6.98 0.83 11.54
CA GLN A 10 -6.23 0.41 10.34
C GLN A 10 -5.05 -0.50 10.71
N LEU A 11 -4.33 -0.20 11.79
CA LEU A 11 -3.27 -1.06 12.30
C LEU A 11 -3.81 -2.43 12.74
N GLU A 12 -4.99 -2.48 13.34
CA GLU A 12 -5.61 -3.75 13.75
C GLU A 12 -5.97 -4.63 12.54
N PHE A 13 -6.41 -4.04 11.44
CA PHE A 13 -6.57 -4.76 10.16
C PHE A 13 -5.25 -5.42 9.72
N TYR A 14 -4.14 -4.68 9.76
CA TYR A 14 -2.82 -5.24 9.43
C TYR A 14 -2.38 -6.33 10.42
N ARG A 15 -2.50 -6.10 11.74
CA ARG A 15 -2.07 -7.05 12.78
C ARG A 15 -2.80 -8.39 12.69
N LYS A 16 -4.06 -8.38 12.25
CA LYS A 16 -4.86 -9.59 11.98
C LYS A 16 -4.48 -10.30 10.67
N GLY A 17 -3.52 -9.77 9.91
CA GLY A 17 -3.09 -10.35 8.64
C GLY A 17 -4.04 -10.08 7.48
N GLY A 18 -4.96 -9.11 7.61
CA GLY A 18 -5.97 -8.81 6.59
C GLY A 18 -5.38 -8.42 5.24
N ALA A 19 -4.17 -7.84 5.24
CA ALA A 19 -3.45 -7.49 4.02
C ALA A 19 -2.77 -8.69 3.30
N GLY A 20 -2.86 -9.91 3.84
CA GLY A 20 -2.14 -11.10 3.35
C GLY A 20 -0.64 -11.11 3.73
N CYS A 21 0.00 -9.95 3.76
CA CYS A 21 1.41 -9.77 4.07
C CYS A 21 1.72 -9.89 5.57
N LEU A 22 2.46 -10.93 5.95
CA LEU A 22 2.86 -11.14 7.35
C LEU A 22 3.94 -10.16 7.83
N PHE A 23 4.70 -9.55 6.92
CA PHE A 23 5.61 -8.45 7.28
C PHE A 23 4.84 -7.23 7.77
N ALA A 24 3.77 -6.85 7.07
CA ALA A 24 2.89 -5.77 7.49
C ALA A 24 2.22 -6.09 8.84
N ALA A 25 1.76 -7.34 9.02
CA ALA A 25 1.19 -7.78 10.30
C ALA A 25 2.20 -7.71 11.47
N HIS A 26 3.46 -8.02 11.21
CA HIS A 26 4.53 -7.89 12.20
C HIS A 26 4.85 -6.42 12.49
N ALA A 27 5.02 -5.60 11.44
CA ALA A 27 5.38 -4.19 11.56
C ALA A 27 4.28 -3.36 12.23
N ALA A 28 3.01 -3.68 12.00
CA ALA A 28 1.87 -2.98 12.59
C ALA A 28 1.77 -3.11 14.12
N ARG A 29 2.53 -4.01 14.75
CA ARG A 29 2.62 -4.12 16.22
C ARG A 29 3.47 -3.01 16.84
N ASP A 30 4.42 -2.47 16.09
CA ASP A 30 5.30 -1.35 16.49
C ASP A 30 5.72 -0.58 15.22
N PRO A 31 4.79 0.18 14.60
CA PRO A 31 5.06 0.83 13.32
C PRO A 31 6.24 1.80 13.39
N SER A 32 6.44 2.46 14.53
CA SER A 32 7.58 3.35 14.77
C SER A 32 8.93 2.66 14.64
N LYS A 33 9.08 1.43 15.17
CA LYS A 33 10.32 0.66 15.06
C LYS A 33 10.69 0.37 13.60
N TYR A 34 9.69 0.21 12.74
CA TYR A 34 9.85 -0.08 11.32
C TYR A 34 9.70 1.16 10.43
N GLU A 35 9.82 2.37 11.01
CA GLU A 35 9.78 3.65 10.30
C GLU A 35 8.52 3.83 9.44
N TRP A 36 7.42 3.23 9.90
CA TRP A 36 6.12 3.29 9.25
C TRP A 36 5.29 4.41 9.88
N ARG A 37 5.11 5.49 9.12
CA ARG A 37 4.27 6.62 9.51
C ARG A 37 2.86 6.46 8.94
N LEU A 38 1.86 6.68 9.78
CA LEU A 38 0.45 6.69 9.39
C LEU A 38 -0.10 8.11 9.56
N SER A 39 -0.79 8.60 8.55
CA SER A 39 -1.42 9.93 8.52
C SER A 39 -2.88 9.79 8.10
N VAL A 40 -3.77 10.57 8.72
CA VAL A 40 -5.17 10.69 8.30
C VAL A 40 -5.31 11.97 7.47
N SER A 41 -6.05 11.89 6.36
CA SER A 41 -6.28 13.04 5.49
C SER A 41 -7.64 12.97 4.81
N ASN A 42 -8.18 14.14 4.47
CA ASN A 42 -9.22 14.23 3.44
C ASN A 42 -8.58 14.04 2.05
N VAL A 43 -9.42 13.78 1.05
CA VAL A 43 -9.01 13.76 -0.36
C VAL A 43 -8.78 15.20 -0.81
N ASP A 44 -7.53 15.66 -0.72
CA ASP A 44 -7.09 16.97 -1.17
C ASP A 44 -5.69 16.86 -1.78
N LYS A 45 -5.53 17.41 -3.00
CA LYS A 45 -4.30 17.30 -3.77
C LYS A 45 -3.10 17.90 -3.04
N VAL A 46 -3.27 19.11 -2.49
CA VAL A 46 -2.18 19.85 -1.83
C VAL A 46 -1.74 19.07 -0.59
N ARG A 47 -2.71 18.59 0.18
CA ARG A 47 -2.42 17.83 1.41
C ARG A 47 -1.76 16.49 1.13
N ILE A 48 -2.19 15.76 0.09
CA ILE A 48 -1.56 14.49 -0.31
C ILE A 48 -0.11 14.74 -0.72
N GLU A 49 0.15 15.76 -1.54
CA GLU A 49 1.50 16.16 -1.95
C GLU A 49 2.38 16.52 -0.75
N GLU A 50 1.88 17.33 0.19
CA GLU A 50 2.59 17.68 1.43
C GLU A 50 2.98 16.45 2.24
N LEU A 51 2.05 15.50 2.40
CA LEU A 51 2.29 14.26 3.16
C LEU A 51 3.35 13.39 2.49
N ILE A 52 3.30 13.27 1.16
CA ILE A 52 4.31 12.56 0.36
C ILE A 52 5.68 13.22 0.52
N GLN A 53 5.79 14.51 0.26
CA GLN A 53 7.06 15.24 0.33
C GLN A 53 7.65 15.27 1.76
N SER A 54 6.79 15.41 2.77
CA SER A 54 7.18 15.28 4.16
C SER A 54 7.74 13.88 4.46
N ALA A 55 7.11 12.82 3.95
CA ALA A 55 7.58 11.45 4.18
C ALA A 55 8.93 11.19 3.48
N ILE A 56 9.13 11.76 2.29
CA ILE A 56 10.38 11.64 1.53
C ILE A 56 11.52 12.38 2.23
N SER A 57 11.28 13.57 2.77
CA SER A 57 12.31 14.39 3.41
C SER A 57 12.75 13.88 4.80
N LEU A 58 11.88 13.16 5.51
CA LEU A 58 12.22 12.63 6.84
C LEU A 58 13.08 11.37 6.75
N ALA A 59 14.23 11.39 7.43
CA ALA A 59 15.15 10.24 7.47
C ALA A 59 14.56 9.02 8.20
N GLY A 60 13.76 9.26 9.25
CA GLY A 60 13.14 8.20 10.06
C GLY A 60 11.78 7.70 9.55
N VAL A 61 11.44 8.00 8.30
CA VAL A 61 10.21 7.51 7.65
C VAL A 61 10.63 6.78 6.38
N SER A 62 10.45 5.47 6.35
CA SER A 62 10.70 4.66 5.15
C SER A 62 9.43 4.12 4.52
N THR A 63 8.31 4.16 5.24
CA THR A 63 6.99 3.76 4.75
C THR A 63 5.94 4.78 5.20
N GLN A 64 5.08 5.19 4.28
CA GLN A 64 3.98 6.12 4.54
C GLN A 64 2.65 5.45 4.21
N SER A 65 1.72 5.54 5.16
CA SER A 65 0.30 5.27 4.99
C SER A 65 -0.49 6.58 5.02
N ILE A 66 -1.35 6.82 4.05
CA ILE A 66 -2.32 7.93 4.08
C ILE A 66 -3.71 7.33 4.08
N ILE A 67 -4.47 7.56 5.15
CA ILE A 67 -5.79 6.99 5.40
C ILE A 67 -6.85 8.05 5.12
N PHE A 68 -7.85 7.70 4.31
CA PHE A 68 -8.93 8.57 3.85
C PHE A 68 -10.27 8.08 4.41
N PRO A 69 -10.63 8.46 5.66
CA PRO A 69 -11.87 7.99 6.29
C PRO A 69 -13.13 8.53 5.61
N SER A 70 -13.02 9.57 4.80
CA SER A 70 -14.14 10.16 4.05
C SER A 70 -14.45 9.42 2.75
N VAL A 71 -13.61 8.47 2.32
CA VAL A 71 -13.82 7.71 1.08
C VAL A 71 -14.63 6.46 1.41
N MET A 72 -15.95 6.57 1.26
CA MET A 72 -16.90 5.50 1.64
C MET A 72 -17.69 4.97 0.44
N GLU A 73 -17.89 5.81 -0.57
CA GLU A 73 -18.67 5.49 -1.76
C GLU A 73 -17.80 5.43 -3.03
N GLN A 74 -18.35 4.84 -4.10
CA GLN A 74 -17.62 4.69 -5.36
C GLN A 74 -17.18 6.04 -5.96
N GLU A 75 -18.03 7.07 -5.82
CA GLU A 75 -17.70 8.41 -6.29
C GLU A 75 -16.55 9.04 -5.48
N ASP A 76 -16.50 8.79 -4.17
CA ASP A 76 -15.38 9.25 -3.34
C ASP A 76 -14.06 8.57 -3.77
N LEU A 77 -14.12 7.27 -4.09
CA LEU A 77 -12.98 6.52 -4.59
C LEU A 77 -12.55 7.08 -5.94
N LYS A 78 -13.48 7.35 -6.85
CA LYS A 78 -13.20 7.98 -8.15
C LYS A 78 -12.49 9.32 -7.95
N ASN A 79 -13.00 10.16 -7.06
CA ASN A 79 -12.37 11.44 -6.71
C ASN A 79 -10.94 11.26 -6.16
N LEU A 80 -10.70 10.26 -5.29
CA LEU A 80 -9.36 9.92 -4.82
C LEU A 80 -8.44 9.53 -5.99
N LEU A 81 -8.87 8.66 -6.89
CA LEU A 81 -8.07 8.20 -8.04
C LEU A 81 -7.69 9.35 -8.98
N LEU A 82 -8.64 10.26 -9.25
CA LEU A 82 -8.40 11.46 -10.06
C LEU A 82 -7.45 12.42 -9.35
N THR A 83 -7.64 12.65 -8.05
CA THR A 83 -6.75 13.49 -7.23
C THR A 83 -5.32 12.95 -7.21
N LEU A 84 -5.16 11.62 -7.09
CA LEU A 84 -3.84 10.97 -7.17
C LEU A 84 -3.20 11.17 -8.54
N LYS A 85 -3.97 11.07 -9.63
CA LYS A 85 -3.47 11.29 -11.00
C LYS A 85 -3.00 12.74 -11.21
N GLU A 86 -3.59 13.70 -10.52
CA GLU A 86 -3.22 15.12 -10.57
C GLU A 86 -2.11 15.52 -9.58
N THR A 87 -1.76 14.65 -8.64
CA THR A 87 -0.75 14.92 -7.61
C THR A 87 0.65 14.86 -8.22
N SER A 88 1.44 15.93 -8.10
CA SER A 88 2.74 16.09 -8.78
C SER A 88 3.72 14.95 -8.53
N SER A 89 3.75 14.43 -7.30
CA SER A 89 4.63 13.32 -6.92
C SER A 89 4.14 11.95 -7.35
N VAL A 90 2.99 11.86 -8.01
CA VAL A 90 2.32 10.60 -8.33
C VAL A 90 2.19 10.44 -9.85
N SER A 91 2.49 9.23 -10.34
CA SER A 91 2.25 8.85 -11.74
C SER A 91 1.36 7.61 -11.82
N LEU A 92 0.49 7.55 -12.83
CA LEU A 92 -0.23 6.34 -13.20
C LEU A 92 0.56 5.61 -14.29
N GLU A 93 1.10 4.43 -13.99
CA GLU A 93 2.00 3.69 -14.90
C GLU A 93 1.45 2.36 -15.37
N GLN A 94 0.32 1.93 -14.80
CA GLN A 94 -0.40 0.75 -15.23
C GLN A 94 -1.89 1.08 -15.26
N GLU A 95 -2.52 0.77 -16.38
CA GLU A 95 -3.96 0.83 -16.58
C GLU A 95 -4.32 -0.35 -17.49
N GLU A 96 -4.67 -1.48 -16.87
CA GLU A 96 -4.86 -2.76 -17.56
C GLU A 96 -6.23 -3.35 -17.22
N GLU A 97 -7.00 -3.72 -18.23
CA GLU A 97 -8.27 -4.42 -18.03
C GLU A 97 -8.04 -5.88 -17.65
N PHE A 98 -8.72 -6.36 -16.62
CA PHE A 98 -8.64 -7.74 -16.17
C PHE A 98 -9.96 -8.13 -15.49
N GLU A 99 -10.61 -9.16 -16.03
CA GLU A 99 -11.82 -9.76 -15.46
C GLU A 99 -12.92 -8.75 -15.07
N GLY A 100 -13.22 -7.79 -15.96
CA GLY A 100 -14.26 -6.77 -15.74
C GLY A 100 -13.86 -5.60 -14.85
N ALA A 101 -12.60 -5.56 -14.40
CA ALA A 101 -12.02 -4.44 -13.67
C ALA A 101 -10.89 -3.77 -14.46
N VAL A 102 -10.57 -2.53 -14.09
CA VAL A 102 -9.32 -1.85 -14.47
C VAL A 102 -8.36 -1.90 -13.29
N CYS A 103 -7.19 -2.49 -13.51
CA CYS A 103 -6.09 -2.52 -12.56
C CYS A 103 -5.21 -1.29 -12.76
N LEU A 104 -5.31 -0.35 -11.80
CA LEU A 104 -4.57 0.90 -11.78
C LEU A 104 -3.32 0.77 -10.92
N GLY A 105 -2.16 1.07 -11.48
CA GLY A 105 -0.87 1.05 -10.77
C GLY A 105 -0.28 2.45 -10.66
N TYR A 106 -0.54 3.10 -9.53
CA TYR A 106 0.06 4.38 -9.17
C TYR A 106 1.45 4.20 -8.58
N ARG A 107 2.32 5.18 -8.81
CA ARG A 107 3.69 5.24 -8.30
C ARG A 107 3.93 6.57 -7.62
N VAL A 108 4.73 6.56 -6.55
CA VAL A 108 5.26 7.78 -5.95
C VAL A 108 6.69 7.98 -6.46
N ASN A 109 6.99 9.17 -6.96
CA ASN A 109 8.33 9.57 -7.40
C ASN A 109 9.19 9.90 -6.17
N VAL A 110 10.33 9.22 -6.02
CA VAL A 110 11.28 9.40 -4.92
C VAL A 110 12.66 9.64 -5.50
N GLY A 111 12.96 10.90 -5.83
CA GLY A 111 14.12 11.23 -6.67
C GLY A 111 13.97 10.56 -8.04
N ASP A 112 15.01 9.83 -8.47
CA ASP A 112 14.99 9.07 -9.72
C ASP A 112 14.31 7.68 -9.61
N LEU A 113 13.85 7.32 -8.40
CA LEU A 113 13.21 6.04 -8.13
C LEU A 113 11.68 6.15 -8.12
N LYS A 114 11.01 5.02 -8.30
CA LYS A 114 9.54 4.93 -8.26
C LYS A 114 9.08 3.92 -7.21
N SER A 115 8.37 4.37 -6.20
CA SER A 115 7.72 3.47 -5.26
C SER A 115 6.41 2.95 -5.81
N TRP A 116 6.21 1.64 -5.77
CA TRP A 116 4.88 1.08 -5.93
C TRP A 116 3.98 1.58 -4.80
N MET A 117 2.74 1.90 -5.16
CA MET A 117 1.69 2.28 -4.22
C MET A 117 0.70 1.13 -4.13
N THR A 118 0.34 0.76 -2.91
CA THR A 118 -0.71 -0.22 -2.62
C THR A 118 -1.93 0.49 -2.07
N GLY A 119 -3.12 0.16 -2.57
CA GLY A 119 -4.39 0.69 -2.08
C GLY A 119 -5.19 -0.32 -1.25
N PHE A 120 -5.93 0.17 -0.28
CA PHE A 120 -6.93 -0.56 0.50
C PHE A 120 -8.23 0.24 0.58
N GLY A 121 -9.33 -0.40 0.94
CA GLY A 121 -10.61 0.27 1.22
C GLY A 121 -11.76 -0.71 1.45
N SER A 122 -12.94 -0.19 1.80
CA SER A 122 -14.09 -0.99 2.24
C SER A 122 -14.93 -1.57 1.11
N PHE A 123 -14.47 -1.45 -0.14
CA PHE A 123 -15.23 -1.81 -1.33
C PHE A 123 -15.21 -3.33 -1.56
N ASP A 124 -16.39 -3.90 -1.81
CA ASP A 124 -16.58 -5.33 -2.01
C ASP A 124 -15.91 -5.86 -3.28
N PHE A 125 -15.75 -5.02 -4.30
CA PHE A 125 -15.05 -5.33 -5.55
C PHE A 125 -13.52 -5.36 -5.42
N PHE A 126 -12.95 -4.89 -4.30
CA PHE A 126 -11.53 -5.07 -4.04
C PHE A 126 -11.21 -6.53 -3.73
N PRO A 127 -10.00 -7.03 -4.09
CA PRO A 127 -9.54 -8.33 -3.60
C PRO A 127 -9.63 -8.39 -2.08
N LYS A 128 -9.91 -9.57 -1.50
CA LYS A 128 -10.09 -9.72 -0.06
C LYS A 128 -8.90 -9.23 0.76
N THR A 129 -7.68 -9.36 0.23
CA THR A 129 -6.44 -8.85 0.85
C THR A 129 -6.27 -7.33 0.77
N ARG A 130 -7.17 -6.63 0.08
CA ARG A 130 -7.23 -5.16 -0.04
C ARG A 130 -8.46 -4.56 0.65
N GLN A 131 -9.34 -5.39 1.22
CA GLN A 131 -10.55 -4.95 1.91
C GLN A 131 -10.22 -4.51 3.34
N ALA A 132 -10.21 -3.20 3.60
CA ALA A 132 -9.97 -2.61 4.91
C ALA A 132 -11.12 -1.66 5.29
N VAL A 133 -11.21 -1.28 6.57
CA VAL A 133 -12.30 -0.41 7.05
C VAL A 133 -12.26 0.97 6.41
N PHE A 134 -11.05 1.53 6.23
CA PHE A 134 -10.86 2.82 5.60
C PHE A 134 -10.10 2.67 4.29
N ALA A 135 -10.37 3.59 3.35
CA ALA A 135 -9.51 3.73 2.19
C ALA A 135 -8.11 4.17 2.63
N GLU A 136 -7.08 3.59 2.04
CA GLU A 136 -5.69 3.88 2.39
C GLU A 136 -4.80 3.71 1.17
N ILE A 137 -3.77 4.54 1.05
CA ILE A 137 -2.62 4.27 0.18
C ILE A 137 -1.36 4.09 1.02
N VAL A 138 -0.55 3.11 0.64
CA VAL A 138 0.72 2.79 1.30
C VAL A 138 1.84 2.73 0.27
N PHE A 139 2.96 3.37 0.57
CA PHE A 139 4.15 3.39 -0.29
C PHE A 139 5.42 3.56 0.55
N ARG A 140 6.57 3.26 -0.04
CA ARG A 140 7.87 3.48 0.59
C ARG A 140 8.53 4.75 0.06
N THR A 141 9.36 5.35 0.91
CA THR A 141 10.07 6.61 0.62
C THR A 141 11.58 6.47 0.64
N LYS A 142 12.07 5.25 0.87
CA LYS A 142 13.48 4.88 0.90
C LYS A 142 13.67 3.61 0.09
N PRO A 143 14.82 3.46 -0.58
CA PRO A 143 15.15 2.22 -1.27
C PRO A 143 15.20 1.05 -0.27
N ARG A 144 15.30 -0.16 -0.82
CA ARG A 144 15.58 -1.34 -0.03
C ARG A 144 16.88 -1.13 0.80
N PRO A 145 16.88 -1.46 2.10
CA PRO A 145 18.09 -1.45 2.90
C PRO A 145 19.09 -2.48 2.37
N ASP A 146 20.38 -2.24 2.61
CA ASP A 146 21.43 -3.17 2.20
C ASP A 146 21.41 -4.43 3.07
N TYR A 147 20.80 -5.51 2.55
CA TYR A 147 20.83 -6.83 3.16
C TYR A 147 21.32 -7.87 2.17
N ASN A 148 22.14 -8.79 2.67
CA ASN A 148 22.66 -9.94 1.92
C ASN A 148 21.59 -10.94 1.46
N TRP A 149 20.35 -10.83 1.94
CA TRP A 149 19.27 -11.78 1.67
C TRP A 149 18.14 -11.10 0.89
N ALA A 150 18.06 -11.37 -0.41
CA ALA A 150 16.93 -11.03 -1.28
C ALA A 150 16.15 -12.30 -1.61
N MET A 151 14.88 -12.38 -1.20
CA MET A 151 14.04 -13.52 -1.61
C MET A 151 13.48 -13.34 -3.02
N LYS A 152 13.37 -12.09 -3.49
CA LYS A 152 13.05 -11.71 -4.86
C LYS A 152 13.75 -10.40 -5.18
N GLU A 153 14.28 -10.28 -6.39
CA GLU A 153 14.84 -9.01 -6.87
C GLU A 153 13.73 -8.03 -7.23
N THR A 154 13.85 -6.80 -6.73
CA THR A 154 12.99 -5.70 -7.12
C THR A 154 13.50 -5.17 -8.47
N PRO A 155 12.61 -4.86 -9.45
CA PRO A 155 13.04 -4.32 -10.73
C PRO A 155 13.92 -3.06 -10.56
N PRO A 156 14.91 -2.84 -11.45
CA PRO A 156 15.74 -1.64 -11.38
C PRO A 156 14.92 -0.35 -11.34
N GLY A 157 15.28 0.57 -10.45
CA GLY A 157 14.59 1.85 -10.28
C GLY A 157 13.27 1.78 -9.48
N ILE A 158 12.83 0.60 -9.04
CA ILE A 158 11.59 0.42 -8.28
C ILE A 158 11.88 0.30 -6.78
N ILE A 159 11.03 0.91 -5.96
CA ILE A 159 10.96 0.68 -4.52
C ILE A 159 9.70 -0.16 -4.25
N HIS A 160 9.90 -1.36 -3.69
CA HIS A 160 8.81 -2.30 -3.41
C HIS A 160 8.42 -2.25 -1.92
N LEU A 161 7.12 -2.34 -1.59
CA LEU A 161 6.68 -2.31 -0.17
C LEU A 161 7.28 -3.43 0.67
N ALA A 162 7.46 -4.62 0.09
CA ALA A 162 8.08 -5.77 0.77
C ALA A 162 9.58 -5.56 1.10
N ASP A 163 10.20 -4.49 0.62
CA ASP A 163 11.59 -4.13 0.94
C ASP A 163 11.71 -3.34 2.26
N MET A 164 10.66 -3.36 3.11
CA MET A 164 10.66 -2.73 4.43
C MET A 164 11.84 -3.23 5.30
N ASP A 165 12.48 -2.31 6.04
CA ASP A 165 13.56 -2.64 6.96
C ASP A 165 13.02 -3.39 8.18
N MET A 166 13.13 -4.71 8.17
CA MET A 166 12.71 -5.55 9.30
C MET A 166 13.76 -5.56 10.41
N LYS A 167 14.07 -4.39 10.99
CA LYS A 167 15.11 -4.16 12.00
C LYS A 167 15.12 -5.22 13.11
N GLY A 168 16.27 -5.87 13.27
CA GLY A 168 16.50 -6.88 14.31
C GLY A 168 15.84 -8.24 14.03
N MET A 169 15.30 -8.47 12.83
CA MET A 169 14.75 -9.77 12.43
C MET A 169 15.85 -10.72 11.97
N ARG A 170 15.81 -11.97 12.46
CA ARG A 170 16.71 -13.04 12.03
C ARG A 170 16.29 -13.60 10.68
N GLU A 171 17.25 -14.07 9.88
CA GLU A 171 16.99 -14.62 8.53
C GLU A 171 15.91 -15.73 8.52
N ASN A 172 15.96 -16.68 9.46
CA ASN A 172 14.95 -17.74 9.54
C ASN A 172 13.54 -17.21 9.79
N GLN A 173 13.41 -16.17 10.60
CA GLN A 173 12.13 -15.50 10.84
C GLN A 173 11.68 -14.74 9.59
N PHE A 174 12.60 -14.06 8.91
CA PHE A 174 12.31 -13.38 7.65
C PHE A 174 11.79 -14.35 6.58
N LYS A 175 12.47 -15.48 6.38
CA LYS A 175 12.02 -16.53 5.45
C LYS A 175 10.65 -17.09 5.83
N ALA A 176 10.40 -17.32 7.12
CA ALA A 176 9.10 -17.79 7.58
C ALA A 176 7.98 -16.79 7.26
N LEU A 177 8.21 -15.48 7.47
CA LEU A 177 7.24 -14.46 7.07
C LEU A 177 7.08 -14.36 5.55
N TRP A 178 8.16 -14.52 4.79
CA TRP A 178 8.14 -14.50 3.33
C TRP A 178 7.25 -15.61 2.77
N TYR A 179 7.56 -16.87 3.09
CA TYR A 179 6.76 -18.01 2.61
C TYR A 179 5.35 -18.00 3.18
N GLY A 180 5.21 -17.70 4.48
CA GLY A 180 3.89 -17.60 5.11
C GLY A 180 3.01 -16.49 4.53
N SER A 181 3.59 -15.44 3.94
CA SER A 181 2.80 -14.41 3.25
C SER A 181 2.17 -14.93 1.96
N PHE A 182 2.82 -15.84 1.23
CA PHE A 182 2.22 -16.48 0.05
C PHE A 182 1.03 -17.35 0.47
N ASP A 183 1.25 -18.24 1.44
CA ASP A 183 0.22 -19.15 1.94
C ASP A 183 -0.97 -18.36 2.51
N ASN A 184 -0.71 -17.33 3.33
CA ASN A 184 -1.76 -16.50 3.91
C ASN A 184 -2.54 -15.72 2.85
N THR A 185 -1.86 -15.16 1.85
CA THR A 185 -2.50 -14.44 0.75
C THR A 185 -3.40 -15.37 -0.06
N GLU A 186 -2.90 -16.55 -0.43
CA GLU A 186 -3.68 -17.55 -1.17
C GLU A 186 -4.89 -18.03 -0.36
N ASN A 187 -4.73 -18.25 0.95
CA ASN A 187 -5.84 -18.60 1.84
C ASN A 187 -6.93 -17.53 1.93
N ILE A 188 -6.56 -16.24 2.01
CA ILE A 188 -7.52 -15.13 2.09
C ILE A 188 -8.24 -14.93 0.76
N LEU A 189 -7.53 -15.06 -0.36
CA LEU A 189 -8.10 -14.92 -1.70
C LEU A 189 -8.93 -16.15 -2.11
N GLY A 190 -8.59 -17.33 -1.62
CA GLY A 190 -9.13 -18.61 -2.10
C GLY A 190 -8.53 -19.07 -3.43
N HIS A 191 -7.51 -18.36 -3.93
CA HIS A 191 -6.78 -18.63 -5.15
C HIS A 191 -5.39 -17.97 -5.11
N LYS A 192 -4.51 -18.35 -6.04
CA LYS A 192 -3.20 -17.68 -6.18
C LYS A 192 -3.35 -16.20 -6.54
N PRO A 193 -2.47 -15.31 -6.07
CA PRO A 193 -2.52 -13.90 -6.43
C PRO A 193 -2.54 -13.68 -7.94
N ASP A 194 -3.40 -12.78 -8.36
CA ASP A 194 -3.69 -12.40 -9.74
C ASP A 194 -3.33 -10.92 -9.99
N LEU A 195 -3.72 -10.37 -11.14
CA LEU A 195 -3.42 -8.97 -11.45
C LEU A 195 -4.08 -7.98 -10.48
N ARG A 196 -5.29 -8.30 -9.99
CA ARG A 196 -6.08 -7.43 -9.12
C ARG A 196 -5.44 -7.31 -7.73
N SER A 197 -4.88 -8.40 -7.23
CA SER A 197 -4.24 -8.49 -5.91
C SER A 197 -2.72 -8.27 -5.93
N ALA A 198 -2.11 -8.17 -7.12
CA ALA A 198 -0.68 -7.97 -7.28
C ALA A 198 -0.16 -6.70 -6.59
N ALA A 199 1.08 -6.75 -6.10
CA ALA A 199 1.73 -5.60 -5.45
C ALA A 199 1.92 -4.38 -6.38
N LYS A 200 2.01 -4.61 -7.70
CA LYS A 200 2.12 -3.53 -8.71
C LYS A 200 0.80 -2.79 -8.96
N THR A 201 -0.33 -3.39 -8.60
CA THR A 201 -1.67 -2.82 -8.74
C THR A 201 -2.04 -2.11 -7.44
N THR A 202 -2.30 -0.81 -7.54
CA THR A 202 -2.76 0.02 -6.42
C THR A 202 -4.23 -0.25 -6.12
N PHE A 203 -5.09 -0.12 -7.13
CA PHE A 203 -6.52 -0.40 -7.02
C PHE A 203 -7.00 -1.17 -8.25
N ALA A 204 -7.89 -2.15 -8.03
CA ALA A 204 -8.66 -2.80 -9.08
C ALA A 204 -10.12 -2.35 -8.94
N VAL A 205 -10.60 -1.55 -9.89
CA VAL A 205 -11.93 -0.91 -9.85
C VAL A 205 -12.82 -1.35 -11.02
N PRO A 206 -14.15 -1.30 -10.90
CA PRO A 206 -15.04 -1.58 -12.02
C PRO A 206 -14.77 -0.67 -13.22
N LEU A 207 -14.92 -1.20 -14.44
CA LEU A 207 -14.75 -0.43 -15.68
C LEU A 207 -15.61 0.85 -15.70
N GLU A 208 -16.85 0.74 -15.25
CA GLU A 208 -17.83 1.83 -15.23
C GLU A 208 -17.41 2.98 -14.32
N LEU A 209 -16.69 2.70 -13.23
CA LEU A 209 -16.18 3.70 -12.30
C LEU A 209 -15.06 4.54 -12.94
N TRP A 210 -14.17 3.89 -13.70
CA TRP A 210 -12.97 4.53 -14.25
C TRP A 210 -13.15 5.13 -15.65
N LYS A 211 -13.92 4.47 -16.51
CA LYS A 211 -14.10 4.87 -17.92
C LYS A 211 -15.41 5.62 -18.19
N GLY A 212 -16.37 5.58 -17.25
CA GLY A 212 -17.60 6.36 -17.29
C GLY A 212 -17.41 7.77 -16.77
#